data_AF-A0A7J6FJI9-F1
#
_entry.id   AF-A0A7J6FJI9-F1
#
_cell.length_a   1.000
_cell.length_b   1.000
_cell.length_c   1.000
_cell.angle_alpha   90.00
_cell.angle_beta   90.00
_cell.angle_gamma   90.00
#
_symmetry.space_group_name_H-M   'P 1'
#
loop_
_entity.id
_entity.type
_entity.pdbx_description
1 polymer ?
#
loop_
_entity_poly.entity_id
_entity_poly.type
_entity_poly.pdbx_seq_one_letter_code
_entity_poly.pdbx_strand_id
1 'polypeptide(L)'
;MAGTRRKIQKKKEEEEERKDPLEVLGRDIMCLVMSYLDAHTLALSLLVSPPWNALASTNCLWAPKCEELWLQKVHIPRLSQIPGLTKLAAYSLSFMDGKRTRITKYDLSDHVWELHFNKAAPEYWRNLDPYWKGGRPLLRRYFHLDGSQTADPDDPTWGGHESCYCTVTSFIGEEQMREHYVRINRWPKMNVYRNQDWSWNMSNHLYCYSSIPDPHKQGGTGPFFSVV
;
A
#
# COMPACT_ATOMS: atom_id res chain seq x y z
N MET A 1 -3.45 -2.27 -65.13
CA MET A 1 -4.41 -2.91 -64.19
C MET A 1 -3.90 -4.16 -63.47
N ALA A 2 -2.80 -4.81 -63.87
CA ALA A 2 -2.29 -6.03 -63.20
C ALA A 2 -1.54 -5.78 -61.86
N GLY A 3 -0.92 -4.61 -61.67
CA GLY A 3 -0.16 -4.28 -60.45
C GLY A 3 -1.02 -4.03 -59.20
N THR A 4 -2.25 -3.55 -59.37
CA THR A 4 -3.18 -3.27 -58.26
C THR A 4 -3.78 -4.55 -57.70
N ARG A 5 -4.13 -5.52 -58.55
CA ARG A 5 -4.63 -6.85 -58.14
C ARG A 5 -3.58 -7.63 -57.34
N ARG A 6 -2.32 -7.67 -57.80
CA ARG A 6 -1.22 -8.33 -57.06
C ARG A 6 -0.95 -7.70 -55.69
N LYS A 7 -1.02 -6.37 -55.57
CA LYS A 7 -0.88 -5.69 -54.27
C LYS A 7 -2.04 -5.97 -53.32
N ILE A 8 -3.28 -6.03 -53.81
CA ILE A 8 -4.47 -6.37 -53.01
C ILE A 8 -4.41 -7.83 -52.54
N GLN A 9 -3.93 -8.74 -53.39
CA GLN A 9 -3.82 -10.16 -53.10
C GLN A 9 -2.71 -10.43 -52.05
N LYS A 10 -1.56 -9.77 -52.18
CA LYS A 10 -0.49 -9.80 -51.16
C LYS A 10 -0.94 -9.23 -49.81
N LYS A 11 -1.72 -8.13 -49.82
CA LYS A 11 -2.28 -7.54 -48.59
C LYS A 11 -3.28 -8.46 -47.90
N LYS A 12 -4.07 -9.21 -48.68
CA LYS A 12 -4.99 -10.24 -48.18
C LYS A 12 -4.25 -11.45 -47.61
N GLU A 13 -3.18 -11.90 -48.27
CA GLU A 13 -2.32 -12.99 -47.78
C GLU A 13 -1.57 -12.57 -46.49
N GLU A 14 -1.08 -11.33 -46.39
CA GLU A 14 -0.45 -10.78 -45.17
C GLU A 14 -1.45 -10.54 -44.02
N GLU A 15 -2.72 -10.26 -44.32
CA GLU A 15 -3.81 -10.18 -43.32
C GLU A 15 -4.27 -11.59 -42.88
N GLU A 16 -4.30 -12.59 -43.77
CA GLU A 16 -4.61 -13.99 -43.42
C GLU A 16 -3.53 -14.66 -42.56
N GLU A 17 -2.29 -14.15 -42.58
CA GLU A 17 -1.18 -14.66 -41.76
C GLU A 17 -1.18 -14.13 -40.31
N ARG A 18 -1.90 -13.05 -40.00
CA ARG A 18 -1.95 -12.46 -38.66
C ARG A 18 -3.14 -12.98 -37.85
N LYS A 19 -3.12 -14.28 -37.55
CA LYS A 19 -4.10 -14.89 -36.65
C LYS A 19 -3.81 -14.50 -35.20
N ASP A 20 -4.87 -14.25 -34.42
CA ASP A 20 -4.73 -13.94 -32.99
C ASP A 20 -4.07 -15.15 -32.29
N PRO A 21 -2.93 -14.99 -31.60
CA PRO A 21 -2.28 -16.10 -30.91
C PRO A 21 -3.18 -16.74 -29.86
N LEU A 22 -4.14 -16.00 -29.28
CA LEU A 22 -5.12 -16.58 -28.36
C LEU A 22 -6.06 -17.57 -29.06
N GLU A 23 -6.43 -17.30 -30.31
CA GLU A 23 -7.25 -18.22 -31.11
C GLU A 23 -6.46 -19.44 -31.57
N VAL A 24 -5.18 -19.25 -31.92
CA VAL A 24 -4.31 -20.32 -32.44
C VAL A 24 -3.80 -21.25 -31.34
N LEU A 25 -3.32 -20.70 -30.23
CA LEU A 25 -2.69 -21.45 -29.12
C LEU A 25 -3.72 -21.93 -28.09
N GLY A 26 -4.90 -21.30 -28.07
CA GLY A 26 -5.92 -21.56 -27.07
C GLY A 26 -5.61 -20.92 -25.71
N ARG A 27 -6.60 -20.96 -24.82
CA ARG A 27 -6.54 -20.29 -23.51
C ARG A 27 -5.45 -20.82 -22.59
N ASP A 28 -5.25 -22.13 -22.52
CA ASP A 28 -4.36 -22.72 -21.51
C ASP A 28 -2.88 -22.40 -21.78
N ILE A 29 -2.44 -22.56 -23.03
CA ILE A 29 -1.09 -22.20 -23.44
C ILE A 29 -0.88 -20.70 -23.34
N MET A 30 -1.86 -19.90 -23.76
CA MET A 30 -1.76 -18.45 -23.63
C MET A 30 -1.68 -18.01 -22.16
N CYS A 31 -2.46 -18.63 -21.26
CA CYS A 31 -2.39 -18.40 -19.82
C CYS A 31 -0.98 -18.70 -19.28
N LEU A 32 -0.39 -19.84 -19.69
CA LEU A 32 0.98 -20.19 -19.32
C LEU A 32 1.99 -19.15 -19.80
N VAL A 33 1.90 -18.71 -21.05
CA VAL A 33 2.77 -17.65 -21.60
C VAL A 33 2.61 -16.35 -20.81
N MET A 34 1.37 -15.94 -20.53
CA MET A 34 1.08 -14.71 -19.81
C MET A 34 1.55 -14.75 -18.35
N SER A 35 1.70 -15.94 -17.75
CA SER A 35 2.20 -16.06 -16.37
C SER A 35 3.67 -15.61 -16.21
N TYR A 36 4.44 -15.58 -17.31
CA TYR A 36 5.81 -15.05 -17.34
C TYR A 36 5.89 -13.54 -17.54
N LEU A 37 4.78 -12.86 -17.83
CA LEU A 37 4.77 -11.41 -18.02
C LEU A 37 4.89 -10.69 -16.67
N ASP A 38 5.47 -9.48 -16.67
CA ASP A 38 5.39 -8.59 -15.52
C ASP A 38 3.98 -8.00 -15.37
N ALA A 39 3.66 -7.46 -14.20
CA ALA A 39 2.32 -6.94 -13.92
C ALA A 39 1.92 -5.80 -14.87
N HIS A 40 2.88 -4.99 -15.33
CA HIS A 40 2.62 -3.90 -16.26
C HIS A 40 2.23 -4.43 -17.65
N THR A 41 3.00 -5.36 -18.23
CA THR A 41 2.69 -5.94 -19.55
C THR A 41 1.42 -6.79 -19.51
N LEU A 42 1.19 -7.50 -18.40
CA LEU A 42 -0.06 -8.22 -18.18
C LEU A 42 -1.27 -7.26 -18.13
N ALA A 43 -1.14 -6.09 -17.48
CA ALA A 43 -2.19 -5.08 -17.46
C ALA A 43 -2.48 -4.51 -18.86
N LEU A 44 -1.45 -4.27 -19.68
CA LEU A 44 -1.64 -3.80 -21.06
C LEU A 44 -2.40 -4.82 -21.91
N SER A 45 -2.23 -6.11 -21.64
CA SER A 45 -2.96 -7.17 -22.33
C SER A 45 -4.49 -7.09 -22.13
N LEU A 46 -4.96 -6.45 -21.04
CA LEU A 46 -6.38 -6.18 -20.81
C LEU A 46 -7.01 -5.26 -21.87
N LEU A 47 -6.18 -4.47 -22.57
CA LEU A 47 -6.62 -3.44 -23.52
C LEU A 47 -6.64 -3.94 -24.98
N VAL A 48 -6.18 -5.16 -25.24
CA VAL A 48 -6.03 -5.70 -26.60
C VAL A 48 -7.38 -6.00 -27.25
N SER A 49 -8.19 -6.86 -26.62
CA SER A 49 -9.50 -7.28 -27.10
C SER A 49 -10.32 -7.90 -25.97
N PRO A 50 -11.66 -8.08 -26.13
CA PRO A 50 -12.48 -8.71 -25.09
C PRO A 50 -12.04 -10.14 -24.70
N PRO A 51 -11.66 -11.04 -25.63
CA PRO A 51 -11.11 -12.34 -25.27
C PRO A 51 -9.81 -12.28 -24.46
N TRP A 52 -8.90 -11.38 -24.82
CA TRP A 52 -7.65 -11.14 -24.09
C TRP A 52 -7.91 -10.56 -22.71
N ASN A 53 -8.85 -9.63 -22.58
CA ASN A 53 -9.26 -9.07 -21.29
C ASN A 53 -9.80 -10.17 -20.36
N ALA A 54 -10.66 -11.04 -20.87
CA ALA A 54 -11.23 -12.14 -20.11
C ALA A 54 -10.15 -13.15 -19.63
N LEU A 55 -9.08 -13.36 -20.40
CA LEU A 55 -7.95 -14.20 -19.97
C LEU A 55 -7.02 -13.45 -19.00
N ALA A 56 -6.58 -12.25 -19.37
CA ALA A 56 -5.62 -11.44 -18.63
C ALA A 56 -6.15 -11.00 -17.26
N SER A 57 -7.46 -10.97 -17.02
CA SER A 57 -8.08 -10.63 -15.72
C SER A 57 -8.19 -11.82 -14.76
N THR A 58 -7.78 -13.03 -15.16
CA THR A 58 -7.97 -14.24 -14.37
C THR A 58 -7.12 -14.22 -13.09
N ASN A 59 -7.70 -14.68 -11.98
CA ASN A 59 -7.04 -14.69 -10.68
C ASN A 59 -5.73 -15.50 -10.63
N CYS A 60 -5.58 -16.55 -11.44
CA CYS A 60 -4.35 -17.36 -11.47
C CYS A 60 -3.13 -16.56 -11.97
N LEU A 61 -3.33 -15.56 -12.82
CA LEU A 61 -2.25 -14.69 -13.32
C LEU A 61 -1.89 -13.61 -12.30
N TRP A 62 -2.87 -13.07 -11.59
CA TRP A 62 -2.68 -11.96 -10.66
C TRP A 62 -2.34 -12.38 -9.23
N ALA A 63 -2.68 -13.60 -8.79
CA ALA A 63 -2.32 -14.08 -7.46
C ALA A 63 -0.80 -14.04 -7.20
N PRO A 64 0.06 -14.58 -8.09
CA PRO A 64 1.51 -14.47 -7.94
C PRO A 64 2.00 -13.01 -7.97
N LYS A 65 1.34 -12.13 -8.75
CA LYS A 65 1.69 -10.71 -8.81
C LYS A 65 1.35 -9.96 -7.52
N CYS A 66 0.25 -10.32 -6.85
CA CYS A 66 -0.04 -9.81 -5.52
C CYS A 66 1.04 -10.24 -4.52
N GLU A 67 1.42 -11.51 -4.53
CA GLU A 67 2.47 -12.04 -3.64
C GLU A 67 3.81 -11.34 -3.88
N GLU A 68 4.21 -11.18 -5.14
CA GLU A 68 5.41 -10.42 -5.54
C GLU A 68 5.35 -8.97 -5.05
N LEU A 69 4.20 -8.30 -5.23
CA LEU A 69 4.01 -6.91 -4.81
C LEU A 69 4.04 -6.74 -3.28
N TRP A 70 3.45 -7.70 -2.56
CA TRP A 70 3.35 -7.69 -1.10
C TRP A 70 4.62 -8.23 -0.42
N LEU A 71 5.53 -8.83 -1.18
CA LEU A 71 6.82 -9.27 -0.68
C LEU A 71 7.57 -8.08 -0.05
N GLN A 72 8.10 -8.28 1.15
CA GLN A 72 8.80 -7.26 1.95
C GLN A 72 7.94 -6.03 2.31
N LYS A 73 6.60 -6.10 2.18
CA LYS A 73 5.71 -5.06 2.68
C LYS A 73 5.36 -5.31 4.15
N VAL A 74 5.30 -4.25 4.92
CA VAL A 74 4.98 -4.27 6.35
C VAL A 74 3.47 -4.17 6.55
N HIS A 75 2.78 -3.44 5.67
CA HIS A 75 1.33 -3.31 5.67
C HIS A 75 0.77 -3.60 4.29
N ILE A 76 -0.41 -4.20 4.23
CA ILE A 76 -1.25 -4.44 3.06
C ILE A 76 -2.57 -3.72 3.33
N PRO A 77 -3.07 -2.89 2.40
CA PRO A 77 -4.31 -2.15 2.59
C PRO A 77 -5.51 -3.08 2.82
N ARG A 78 -6.32 -2.81 3.84
CA ARG A 78 -7.50 -3.65 4.15
C ARG A 78 -8.46 -3.80 2.98
N LEU A 79 -8.61 -2.75 2.17
CA LEU A 79 -9.46 -2.79 0.97
C LEU A 79 -9.02 -3.87 -0.04
N SER A 80 -7.73 -4.21 -0.08
CA SER A 80 -7.21 -5.28 -0.95
C SER A 80 -7.36 -6.70 -0.36
N GLN A 81 -7.77 -6.80 0.90
CA GLN A 81 -7.94 -8.06 1.63
C GLN A 81 -9.41 -8.46 1.81
N ILE A 82 -10.35 -7.74 1.20
CA ILE A 82 -11.79 -8.03 1.29
C ILE A 82 -12.09 -9.40 0.66
N PRO A 83 -12.79 -10.32 1.37
CA PRO A 83 -13.19 -11.60 0.80
C PRO A 83 -14.01 -11.45 -0.49
N GLY A 84 -13.71 -12.28 -1.50
CA GLY A 84 -14.40 -12.26 -2.80
C GLY A 84 -13.85 -11.26 -3.80
N LEU A 85 -12.87 -10.44 -3.43
CA LEU A 85 -12.21 -9.52 -4.35
C LEU A 85 -11.36 -10.28 -5.39
N THR A 86 -11.39 -9.84 -6.64
CA THR A 86 -10.50 -10.39 -7.68
C THR A 86 -9.05 -10.03 -7.38
N LYS A 87 -8.10 -10.88 -7.79
CA LYS A 87 -6.67 -10.63 -7.55
C LYS A 87 -6.16 -9.43 -8.33
N LEU A 88 -6.69 -9.18 -9.54
CA LEU A 88 -6.44 -7.94 -10.28
C LEU A 88 -6.88 -6.69 -9.48
N ALA A 89 -8.07 -6.72 -8.88
CA ALA A 89 -8.55 -5.59 -8.07
C ALA A 89 -7.72 -5.44 -6.78
N ALA A 90 -7.38 -6.54 -6.11
CA ALA A 90 -6.49 -6.54 -4.95
C ALA A 90 -5.13 -5.90 -5.29
N TYR A 91 -4.49 -6.36 -6.37
CA TYR A 91 -3.23 -5.80 -6.87
C TYR A 91 -3.36 -4.29 -7.14
N SER A 92 -4.40 -3.89 -7.88
CA SER A 92 -4.63 -2.49 -8.25
C SER A 92 -4.81 -1.60 -7.03
N LEU A 93 -5.62 -2.03 -6.06
CA LEU A 93 -5.83 -1.30 -4.81
C LEU A 93 -4.53 -1.21 -3.99
N SER A 94 -3.77 -2.29 -3.87
CA SER A 94 -2.49 -2.27 -3.15
C SER A 94 -1.46 -1.36 -3.82
N PHE A 95 -1.36 -1.41 -5.14
CA PHE A 95 -0.43 -0.58 -5.91
C PHE A 95 -0.79 0.92 -5.83
N MET A 96 -2.07 1.25 -6.00
CA MET A 96 -2.56 2.62 -5.88
C MET A 96 -2.39 3.15 -4.47
N ASP A 97 -2.70 2.33 -3.47
CA ASP A 97 -2.51 2.71 -2.09
C ASP A 97 -1.03 2.94 -1.80
N GLY A 98 -0.13 2.03 -2.16
CA GLY A 98 1.31 2.13 -1.91
C GLY A 98 1.98 3.40 -2.46
N LYS A 99 1.38 4.07 -3.45
CA LYS A 99 1.83 5.36 -4.00
C LYS A 99 1.35 6.58 -3.22
N ARG A 100 0.43 6.40 -2.27
CA ARG A 100 -0.11 7.49 -1.46
C ARG A 100 0.96 8.02 -0.52
N THR A 101 1.01 9.35 -0.42
CA THR A 101 1.81 10.10 0.55
C THR A 101 0.96 10.70 1.67
N ARG A 102 -0.37 10.72 1.48
CA ARG A 102 -1.33 11.34 2.41
C ARG A 102 -1.89 10.29 3.37
N ILE A 103 -1.71 10.55 4.65
CA ILE A 103 -2.29 9.75 5.73
C ILE A 103 -3.74 10.19 5.99
N THR A 104 -4.58 9.26 6.38
CA THR A 104 -5.96 9.52 6.79
C THR A 104 -6.17 9.08 8.22
N LYS A 105 -7.28 9.50 8.83
CA LYS A 105 -7.68 9.01 10.16
C LYS A 105 -7.84 7.48 10.21
N TYR A 106 -8.21 6.85 9.09
CA TYR A 106 -8.32 5.40 9.00
C TYR A 106 -6.96 4.73 9.04
N ASP A 107 -5.96 5.27 8.32
CA ASP A 107 -4.58 4.76 8.39
C ASP A 107 -4.02 4.90 9.82
N LEU A 108 -4.30 6.02 10.50
CA LEU A 108 -3.90 6.23 11.89
C LEU A 108 -4.53 5.18 12.81
N SER A 109 -5.83 4.91 12.67
CA SER A 109 -6.55 3.95 13.53
C SER A 109 -6.31 2.48 13.18
N ASP A 110 -5.91 2.20 11.95
CA ASP A 110 -5.70 0.83 11.47
C ASP A 110 -4.41 0.22 12.00
N HIS A 111 -3.44 1.07 12.39
CA HIS A 111 -2.13 0.65 12.85
C HIS A 111 -1.93 0.89 14.35
N VAL A 112 -1.14 0.01 14.95
CA VAL A 112 -0.48 0.30 16.23
C VAL A 112 0.79 1.08 15.94
N TRP A 113 1.13 2.06 16.78
CA TRP A 113 2.29 2.91 16.56
C TRP A 113 3.30 2.78 17.70
N GLU A 114 4.58 2.61 17.39
CA GLU A 114 5.69 2.78 18.35
C GLU A 114 6.06 4.25 18.43
N LEU A 115 5.99 4.83 19.63
CA LEU A 115 6.48 6.16 19.96
C LEU A 115 7.89 6.05 20.55
N HIS A 116 8.78 6.93 20.10
CA HIS A 116 9.99 7.25 20.85
C HIS A 116 10.34 8.73 20.75
N PHE A 117 11.09 9.23 21.73
CA PHE A 117 11.59 10.59 21.78
C PHE A 117 12.96 10.68 21.07
N ASN A 118 13.19 11.80 20.40
CA ASN A 118 14.46 12.11 19.75
C ASN A 118 15.47 12.66 20.75
N LYS A 119 16.74 12.73 20.34
CA LYS A 119 17.83 13.25 21.19
C LYS A 119 17.59 14.68 21.68
N ALA A 120 16.87 15.49 20.90
CA ALA A 120 16.53 16.87 21.23
C ALA A 120 15.40 16.98 22.26
N ALA A 121 14.72 15.89 22.61
CA ALA A 121 13.71 15.91 23.66
C ALA A 121 14.36 16.19 25.03
N PRO A 122 13.64 16.90 25.93
CA PRO A 122 14.05 17.09 27.31
C PRO A 122 14.44 15.76 27.96
N GLU A 123 15.48 15.81 28.80
CA GLU A 123 16.04 14.62 29.46
C GLU A 123 14.99 13.84 30.25
N TYR A 124 14.06 14.54 30.89
CA TYR A 124 12.91 13.92 31.57
C TYR A 124 12.18 12.90 30.68
N TRP A 125 11.81 13.28 29.45
CA TRP A 125 11.09 12.39 28.54
C TRP A 125 11.97 11.24 28.04
N ARG A 126 13.24 11.52 27.72
CA ARG A 126 14.19 10.47 27.31
C ARG A 126 14.44 9.44 28.42
N ASN A 127 14.41 9.87 29.68
CA ASN A 127 14.56 8.97 30.83
C ASN A 127 13.32 8.11 31.09
N LEU A 128 12.16 8.43 30.52
CA LEU A 128 10.96 7.58 30.61
C LEU A 128 10.84 6.64 29.40
N ASP A 129 11.49 6.98 28.29
CA ASP A 129 11.43 6.25 27.04
C ASP A 129 12.33 4.98 27.06
N PRO A 130 11.75 3.78 26.90
CA PRO A 130 12.49 2.52 26.79
C PRO A 130 13.55 2.51 25.68
N TYR A 131 13.34 3.25 24.58
CA TYR A 131 14.27 3.32 23.46
C TYR A 131 15.68 3.73 23.92
N TRP A 132 15.77 4.78 24.75
CA TRP A 132 17.05 5.30 25.25
C TRP A 132 17.71 4.41 26.31
N LYS A 133 16.95 3.50 26.91
CA LYS A 133 17.44 2.50 27.86
C LYS A 133 17.81 1.18 27.20
N GLY A 134 17.64 1.04 25.88
CA GLY A 134 17.74 -0.24 25.18
C GLY A 134 16.64 -1.24 25.57
N GLY A 135 15.56 -0.75 26.17
CA GLY A 135 14.43 -1.56 26.63
C GLY A 135 13.46 -1.91 25.51
N ARG A 136 12.78 -3.04 25.66
CA ARG A 136 11.62 -3.46 24.87
C ARG A 136 10.52 -3.93 25.84
N PRO A 137 9.23 -3.82 25.49
CA PRO A 137 8.69 -3.19 24.27
C PRO A 137 8.87 -1.67 24.25
N LEU A 138 8.79 -1.05 23.07
CA LEU A 138 8.72 0.41 22.95
C LEU A 138 7.32 0.91 23.31
N LEU A 139 7.18 2.22 23.53
CA LEU A 139 5.91 2.85 23.90
C LEU A 139 4.90 2.70 22.77
N ARG A 140 3.72 2.12 23.04
CA ARG A 140 2.69 1.93 22.00
C ARG A 140 1.57 2.94 22.10
N ARG A 141 1.10 3.41 20.95
CA ARG A 141 0.01 4.37 20.82
C ARG A 141 -1.05 3.86 19.87
N TYR A 142 -2.29 4.09 20.24
CA TYR A 142 -3.46 3.67 19.50
C TYR A 142 -4.29 4.90 19.18
N PHE A 143 -4.52 5.16 17.90
CA PHE A 143 -5.35 6.27 17.44
C PHE A 143 -6.76 5.76 17.19
N HIS A 144 -7.76 6.55 17.56
CA HIS A 144 -9.17 6.18 17.41
C HIS A 144 -9.88 7.11 16.44
N LEU A 145 -10.93 6.62 15.78
CA LEU A 145 -11.62 7.39 14.73
C LEU A 145 -12.36 8.63 15.25
N ASP A 146 -12.64 8.67 16.55
CA ASP A 146 -13.23 9.82 17.26
C ASP A 146 -12.23 10.95 17.53
N GLY A 147 -10.95 10.75 17.17
CA GLY A 147 -9.89 11.73 17.40
C GLY A 147 -9.17 11.55 18.73
N SER A 148 -9.52 10.56 19.54
CA SER A 148 -8.81 10.24 20.78
C SER A 148 -7.59 9.35 20.52
N GLN A 149 -6.68 9.32 21.48
CA GLN A 149 -5.52 8.45 21.51
C GLN A 149 -5.43 7.76 22.87
N THR A 150 -5.01 6.50 22.88
CA THR A 150 -4.69 5.73 24.09
C THR A 150 -3.28 5.14 24.04
N ALA A 151 -2.81 4.65 25.18
CA ALA A 151 -1.54 3.93 25.32
C ALA A 151 -1.72 2.66 26.17
N ASP A 152 -0.65 1.88 26.29
CA ASP A 152 -0.62 0.72 27.17
C ASP A 152 -0.74 1.16 28.66
N PRO A 153 -1.34 0.32 29.53
CA PRO A 153 -1.59 0.69 30.94
C PRO A 153 -0.33 1.05 31.74
N ASP A 154 0.79 0.39 31.45
CA ASP A 154 2.06 0.57 32.15
C ASP A 154 2.97 1.62 31.48
N ASP A 155 2.43 2.41 30.54
CA ASP A 155 3.22 3.39 29.82
C ASP A 155 3.67 4.54 30.74
N PRO A 156 4.99 4.69 30.98
CA PRO A 156 5.52 5.66 31.95
C PRO A 156 5.37 7.11 31.50
N THR A 157 5.08 7.34 30.22
CA THR A 157 4.85 8.67 29.65
C THR A 157 3.37 9.00 29.53
N TRP A 158 2.49 8.00 29.76
CA TRP A 158 1.05 8.15 29.71
C TRP A 158 0.49 8.58 31.07
N GLY A 159 0.42 9.88 31.29
CA GLY A 159 -0.06 10.46 32.55
C GLY A 159 -1.58 10.40 32.78
N GLY A 160 -2.29 9.42 32.20
CA GLY A 160 -3.73 9.21 32.40
C GLY A 160 -4.66 10.34 31.91
N HIS A 161 -4.15 11.26 31.09
CA HIS A 161 -4.94 12.34 30.51
C HIS A 161 -5.46 11.95 29.12
N GLU A 162 -6.64 12.47 28.76
CA GLU A 162 -7.15 12.35 27.40
C GLU A 162 -6.19 13.06 26.42
N SER A 163 -5.78 12.34 25.38
CA SER A 163 -4.97 12.88 24.29
C SER A 163 -5.81 12.89 23.03
N CYS A 164 -5.91 14.05 22.38
CA CYS A 164 -6.65 14.21 21.13
C CYS A 164 -5.68 14.48 19.98
N TYR A 165 -6.00 13.96 18.80
CA TYR A 165 -5.23 14.22 17.58
C TYR A 165 -6.11 14.80 16.48
N CYS A 166 -5.48 15.52 15.55
CA CYS A 166 -6.11 15.95 14.32
C CYS A 166 -5.13 15.85 13.15
N THR A 167 -5.69 15.63 11.96
CA THR A 167 -4.94 15.72 10.69
C THR A 167 -5.26 17.06 10.05
N VAL A 168 -4.24 17.88 9.80
CA VAL A 168 -4.39 19.20 9.17
C VAL A 168 -3.89 19.11 7.74
N THR A 169 -4.72 19.59 6.82
CA THR A 169 -4.41 19.67 5.38
C THR A 169 -4.68 21.09 4.93
N SER A 170 -3.67 21.77 4.41
CA SER A 170 -3.81 23.12 3.83
C SER A 170 -3.48 23.11 2.35
N PHE A 171 -4.14 23.99 1.60
CA PHE A 171 -3.99 24.14 0.15
C PHE A 171 -3.58 25.59 -0.19
N ILE A 172 -2.84 25.74 -1.28
CA ILE A 172 -2.59 27.00 -2.00
C ILE A 172 -3.44 26.93 -3.27
N GLY A 173 -4.41 27.85 -3.40
CA GLY A 173 -5.41 27.78 -4.46
C GLY A 173 -6.31 26.55 -4.31
N GLU A 174 -6.84 26.04 -5.43
CA GLU A 174 -7.80 24.94 -5.43
C GLU A 174 -7.14 23.55 -5.49
N GLU A 175 -5.89 23.44 -5.94
CA GLU A 175 -5.29 22.12 -6.26
C GLU A 175 -3.93 21.85 -5.61
N GLN A 176 -3.17 22.86 -5.20
CA GLN A 176 -1.81 22.65 -4.71
C GLN A 176 -1.77 22.53 -3.19
N MET A 177 -1.61 21.30 -2.71
CA MET A 177 -1.48 21.04 -1.28
C MET A 177 -0.19 21.63 -0.70
N ARG A 178 -0.32 22.46 0.34
CA ARG A 178 0.81 23.15 0.99
C ARG A 178 1.37 22.35 2.16
N GLU A 179 0.51 21.90 3.06
CA GLU A 179 0.93 21.14 4.25
C GLU A 179 -0.02 19.98 4.53
N HIS A 180 0.55 18.83 4.85
CA HIS A 180 -0.11 17.71 5.51
C HIS A 180 0.61 17.42 6.81
N TYR A 181 -0.07 17.42 7.95
CA TYR A 181 0.56 16.97 9.18
C TYR A 181 -0.45 16.41 10.17
N VAL A 182 0.05 15.59 11.07
CA VAL A 182 -0.69 15.14 12.25
C VAL A 182 -0.24 15.98 13.44
N ARG A 183 -1.19 16.39 14.27
CA ARG A 183 -0.91 17.09 15.53
C ARG A 183 -1.61 16.38 16.67
N ILE A 184 -0.89 16.20 17.77
CA ILE A 184 -1.40 15.63 19.00
C ILE A 184 -1.44 16.74 20.05
N ASN A 185 -2.61 16.98 20.64
CA ASN A 185 -2.86 18.07 21.57
C ASN A 185 -2.27 19.40 21.05
N ARG A 186 -1.46 20.07 21.87
CA ARG A 186 -0.75 21.31 21.52
C ARG A 186 0.71 21.08 21.13
N TRP A 187 1.17 19.83 21.02
CA TRP A 187 2.54 19.50 20.66
C TRP A 187 2.89 19.95 19.22
N PRO A 188 4.19 20.02 18.88
CA PRO A 188 4.63 20.41 17.55
C PRO A 188 4.05 19.51 16.45
N LYS A 189 3.78 20.11 15.27
CA LYS A 189 3.28 19.38 14.11
C LYS A 189 4.24 18.24 13.73
N MET A 190 3.69 17.08 13.37
CA MET A 190 4.46 15.95 12.85
C MET A 190 4.30 15.84 11.34
N ASN A 191 5.43 15.84 10.64
CA ASN A 191 5.45 15.51 9.23
C ASN A 191 5.27 14.01 9.07
N VAL A 192 4.45 13.63 8.09
CA VAL A 192 4.12 12.23 7.82
C VAL A 192 4.81 11.79 6.55
N TYR A 193 5.35 10.58 6.55
CA TYR A 193 6.01 9.98 5.41
C TYR A 193 5.68 8.49 5.35
N ARG A 194 5.69 7.98 4.12
CA ARG A 194 5.47 6.57 3.83
C ARG A 194 6.74 5.97 3.26
N ASN A 195 7.12 4.82 3.78
CA ASN A 195 8.31 4.09 3.35
C ASN A 195 8.00 3.16 2.17
N GLN A 196 9.06 2.67 1.52
CA GLN A 196 8.94 1.73 0.39
C GLN A 196 8.35 0.37 0.79
N ASP A 197 8.51 -0.02 2.05
CA ASP A 197 7.89 -1.20 2.66
C ASP A 197 6.42 -0.97 3.06
N TRP A 198 5.85 0.18 2.71
CA TRP A 198 4.49 0.63 3.03
C TRP A 198 4.22 0.91 4.51
N SER A 199 5.26 0.91 5.36
CA SER A 199 5.17 1.46 6.71
C SER A 199 4.95 2.98 6.69
N TRP A 200 4.24 3.47 7.69
CA TRP A 200 4.05 4.88 7.94
C TRP A 200 4.94 5.33 9.08
N ASN A 201 5.44 6.54 8.95
CA ASN A 201 6.11 7.23 10.03
C ASN A 201 5.60 8.66 10.12
N MET A 202 5.63 9.18 11.34
CA MET A 202 5.36 10.58 11.58
C MET A 202 6.31 11.12 12.63
N SER A 203 6.93 12.26 12.36
CA SER A 203 7.99 12.78 13.22
C SER A 203 8.05 14.29 13.25
N ASN A 204 8.62 14.80 14.33
CA ASN A 204 9.09 16.17 14.43
C ASN A 204 10.46 16.17 15.12
N HIS A 205 10.96 17.34 15.52
CA HIS A 205 12.26 17.46 16.17
C HIS A 205 12.33 16.80 17.57
N LEU A 206 11.20 16.59 18.25
CA LEU A 206 11.14 16.06 19.62
C LEU A 206 10.85 14.56 19.68
N TYR A 207 10.02 14.03 18.79
CA TYR A 207 9.57 12.64 18.86
C TYR A 207 9.12 12.13 17.50
N CYS A 208 8.96 10.81 17.41
CA CYS A 208 8.46 10.15 16.22
C CYS A 208 7.63 8.91 16.57
N TYR A 209 6.78 8.56 15.62
CA TYR A 209 5.94 7.40 15.64
C TYR A 209 6.22 6.57 14.38
N SER A 210 6.29 5.26 14.54
CA SER A 210 6.45 4.28 13.45
C SER A 210 5.31 3.27 13.52
N SER A 211 4.67 2.98 12.39
CA SER A 211 3.60 1.98 12.35
C SER A 211 4.17 0.57 12.50
N ILE A 212 3.51 -0.26 13.30
CA ILE A 212 3.95 -1.63 13.60
C ILE A 212 3.15 -2.63 12.76
N PRO A 213 3.80 -3.57 12.06
CA PRO A 213 3.10 -4.68 11.40
C PRO A 213 2.29 -5.51 12.40
N ASP A 214 1.07 -5.89 12.00
CA ASP A 214 0.13 -6.68 12.80
C ASP A 214 -0.31 -7.97 12.09
N PRO A 215 0.62 -8.83 11.61
CA PRO A 215 0.29 -9.99 10.79
C PRO A 215 -0.56 -11.03 11.53
N HIS A 216 -0.44 -11.11 12.85
CA HIS A 216 -1.17 -12.09 13.68
C HIS A 216 -2.57 -11.62 14.08
N LYS A 217 -2.92 -10.35 13.80
CA LYS A 217 -4.23 -9.81 14.14
C LYS A 217 -5.23 -10.24 13.06
N GLN A 218 -6.38 -10.77 13.45
CA GLN A 218 -7.46 -11.02 12.50
C GLN A 218 -7.90 -9.71 11.84
N GLY A 219 -7.86 -9.64 10.51
CA GLY A 219 -8.08 -8.39 9.77
C GLY A 219 -6.96 -7.36 9.90
N GLY A 220 -5.77 -7.82 10.32
CA GLY A 220 -4.56 -7.04 10.38
C GLY A 220 -4.09 -6.58 9.00
N THR A 221 -3.24 -5.58 9.02
CA THR A 221 -2.61 -5.04 7.82
C THR A 221 -1.29 -5.74 7.50
N GLY A 222 -0.64 -6.41 8.45
CA GLY A 222 0.59 -7.16 8.18
C GLY A 222 0.38 -8.34 7.23
N PRO A 223 1.33 -8.65 6.32
CA PRO A 223 1.23 -9.87 5.53
C PRO A 223 1.37 -11.09 6.43
N PHE A 224 0.45 -12.05 6.29
CA PHE A 224 0.59 -13.36 6.90
C PHE A 224 1.47 -14.24 6.00
N PHE A 225 2.79 -14.14 6.14
CA PHE A 225 3.68 -15.14 5.55
C PHE A 225 3.84 -16.28 6.55
N SER A 226 3.27 -17.45 6.25
CA SER A 226 3.65 -18.67 6.95
C SER A 226 5.14 -18.87 6.72
N VAL A 227 5.92 -18.90 7.81
CA VAL A 227 7.32 -19.34 7.73
C VAL A 227 7.29 -20.76 7.16
N VAL A 228 7.75 -20.90 5.92
CA VAL A 228 7.98 -22.20 5.28
C VAL A 228 9.21 -22.83 5.91
#